data_AF-A0A6G1WUV4-F1
#
_entry.id   AF-A0A6G1WUV4-F1
#
_cell.length_a   1.000
_cell.length_b   1.000
_cell.length_c   1.000
_cell.angle_alpha   90.00
_cell.angle_beta   90.00
_cell.angle_gamma   90.00
#
_symmetry.space_group_name_H-M   'P 1'
#
loop_
_entity.id
_entity.type
_entity.pdbx_description
1 polymer ?
#
loop_
_entity_poly.entity_id
_entity_poly.type
_entity_poly.pdbx_seq_one_letter_code
_entity_poly.pdbx_strand_id
1 'polypeptide(L)' 'MSLYQLSKDAKGKWHISHIVPGWITPIGGPYAKRKEAITVARLLAGRRGSVVIK' A
#
# COMPACT_ATOMS: atom_id res chain seq x y z
N MET A 1 -13.02 1.99 -7.44
CA MET A 1 -11.81 1.21 -7.73
C MET A 1 -10.83 1.49 -6.61
N SER A 2 -10.52 0.52 -5.77
CA SER A 2 -9.69 0.75 -4.58
C SER A 2 -8.22 0.82 -4.97
N LEU A 3 -7.58 1.97 -4.78
CA LEU A 3 -6.18 2.18 -5.15
C LEU A 3 -5.32 2.13 -3.90
N TYR A 4 -4.34 1.25 -3.90
CA TYR A 4 -3.41 1.06 -2.79
C TYR A 4 -2.03 1.51 -3.22
N GLN A 5 -1.48 2.51 -2.55
CA GLN A 5 -0.14 3.00 -2.79
C GLN A 5 0.82 2.40 -1.76
N LEU A 6 1.93 1.83 -2.23
CA LEU A 6 3.07 1.52 -1.39
C LEU A 6 4.08 2.67 -1.45
N SER A 7 4.56 3.09 -0.29
CA SER A 7 5.67 4.03 -0.16
C SER A 7 6.76 3.44 0.73
N LYS A 8 8.01 3.81 0.45
CA LYS A 8 9.15 3.48 1.31
C LYS A 8 9.51 4.70 2.15
N ASP A 9 9.51 4.54 3.47
CA ASP A 9 9.91 5.56 4.41
C ASP A 9 11.45 5.75 4.42
N ALA A 10 11.93 6.87 4.95
CA ALA A 10 13.35 7.20 5.08
C ALA A 10 14.14 6.14 5.87
N LYS A 11 13.46 5.42 6.77
CA LYS A 11 14.02 4.28 7.54
C LYS A 11 14.07 2.97 6.75
N GLY A 12 13.72 3.00 5.47
CA GLY A 12 13.72 1.85 4.57
C GLY A 12 12.54 0.88 4.73
N LYS A 13 11.55 1.24 5.55
CA LYS A 13 10.35 0.43 5.78
C LYS A 13 9.25 0.77 4.78
N TRP A 14 8.44 -0.20 4.42
CA TRP A 14 7.34 -0.07 3.48
C TRP A 14 6.02 0.21 4.20
N HIS A 15 5.26 1.15 3.67
CA HIS A 15 3.94 1.53 4.16
C HIS A 15 2.91 1.38 3.05
N ILE A 16 1.67 1.11 3.44
CA ILE A 16 0.54 0.97 2.53
C ILE A 16 -0.46 2.08 2.86
N SER A 17 -0.87 2.81 1.83
CA SER A 17 -1.91 3.83 1.91
C SER A 17 -3.03 3.49 0.95
N HIS A 18 -4.28 3.60 1.40
CA HIS A 18 -5.43 3.54 0.53
C HIS A 18 -5.72 4.95 0.01
N ILE A 19 -5.77 5.08 -1.31
CA ILE A 19 -6.06 6.33 -2.00
C ILE A 19 -7.49 6.24 -2.51
N VAL A 20 -8.30 7.17 -2.01
CA VAL A 20 -9.64 7.47 -2.48
C VAL A 20 -9.60 8.89 -3.02
N PRO A 21 -10.37 9.24 -4.07
CA PRO A 21 -10.42 10.63 -4.54
C PRO A 21 -10.69 11.61 -3.39
N GLY A 22 -9.76 12.54 -3.15
CA GLY A 22 -9.84 13.52 -2.06
C GLY A 22 -9.37 13.05 -0.68
N TRP A 23 -8.95 11.78 -0.51
CA TRP A 23 -8.53 11.26 0.79
C TRP A 23 -7.47 10.15 0.70
N ILE A 24 -6.41 10.27 1.52
CA ILE A 24 -5.36 9.26 1.64
C ILE A 24 -5.36 8.73 3.06
N THR A 25 -5.63 7.43 3.23
CA THR A 25 -5.58 6.77 4.54
C THR A 25 -4.39 5.83 4.65
N PRO A 26 -3.50 5.99 5.65
CA PRO A 26 -2.54 4.96 5.99
C PRO A 26 -3.28 3.77 6.59
N ILE A 27 -3.05 2.58 6.04
CA ILE A 27 -3.81 1.36 6.38
C ILE A 27 -2.91 0.19 6.74
N GLY A 28 -1.59 0.34 6.55
CA GLY A 28 -0.65 -0.73 6.88
C GLY A 28 0.79 -0.27 6.91
N GLY A 29 1.59 -1.01 7.68
CA GLY A 29 3.01 -0.78 7.87
C GLY A 29 3.36 -0.43 9.32
N PRO A 30 4.66 -0.39 9.65
CA PRO A 30 5.79 -0.53 8.73
C PRO A 30 6.21 -1.99 8.44
N TYR A 31 6.40 -2.35 7.16
CA TYR A 31 6.94 -3.64 6.73
C TYR A 31 8.43 -3.55 6.37
N ALA A 32 9.23 -4.54 6.77
CA ALA A 32 10.65 -4.55 6.43
C ALA A 32 10.91 -4.93 4.96
N LYS A 33 10.11 -5.85 4.41
CA LYS A 33 10.30 -6.39 3.06
C LYS A 33 9.24 -5.85 2.09
N ARG A 34 9.70 -5.47 0.89
CA ARG A 34 8.83 -5.03 -0.21
C ARG A 34 7.80 -6.11 -0.58
N LYS A 35 8.21 -7.38 -0.62
CA LYS A 35 7.33 -8.50 -0.97
C LYS A 35 6.15 -8.63 -0.01
N GLU A 36 6.38 -8.50 1.30
CA GLU A 36 5.32 -8.57 2.31
C GLU A 36 4.30 -7.44 2.12
N ALA A 37 4.79 -6.21 1.94
CA ALA A 37 3.92 -5.06 1.69
C ALA A 37 3.09 -5.23 0.40
N ILE A 38 3.69 -5.77 -0.67
CA ILE A 38 2.96 -6.03 -1.93
C ILE A 38 1.89 -7.10 -1.74
N THR A 39 2.20 -8.18 -1.04
CA THR A 39 1.25 -9.27 -0.77
C THR A 39 0.06 -8.73 0.03
N VAL A 40 0.30 -7.96 1.08
CA VAL A 40 -0.76 -7.34 1.89
C VAL A 40 -1.58 -6.35 1.06
N ALA A 41 -0.93 -5.48 0.29
CA ALA A 41 -1.65 -4.52 -0.55
C ALA A 41 -2.49 -5.21 -1.63
N ARG A 42 -2.02 -6.32 -2.21
CA ARG A 42 -2.80 -7.12 -3.17
C ARG A 42 -3.98 -7.83 -2.50
N LEU A 43 -3.80 -8.31 -1.28
CA LEU A 43 -4.87 -8.92 -0.49
C LEU A 43 -5.96 -7.88 -0.19
N LEU A 44 -5.58 -6.67 0.23
CA LEU A 44 -6.50 -5.57 0.51
C LEU A 44 -7.16 -5.02 -0.76
N ALA A 45 -6.43 -4.98 -1.87
CA ALA A 45 -6.97 -4.59 -3.18
C ALA A 45 -8.04 -5.55 -3.70
N GLY A 46 -7.96 -6.83 -3.32
CA GLY A 46 -8.85 -7.87 -3.84
C GLY A 46 -8.76 -7.98 -5.38
N ARG A 47 -9.80 -8.57 -5.99
CA ARG A 47 -9.79 -8.90 -7.44
C ARG A 47 -9.84 -7.69 -8.38
N ARG A 48 -10.34 -6.54 -7.89
CA ARG A 48 -10.61 -5.33 -8.72
C ARG A 48 -9.83 -4.09 -8.27
N GLY A 49 -9.04 -4.18 -7.20
CA GLY A 49 -8.21 -3.08 -6.74
C GLY A 49 -6.88 -3.02 -7.47
N SER A 50 -6.24 -1.85 -7.45
CA SER A 50 -4.95 -1.63 -8.08
C SER A 50 -3.91 -1.26 -7.03
N VAL A 51 -2.71 -1.82 -7.18
CA VAL A 51 -1.57 -1.54 -6.29
C VAL A 51 -0.53 -0.76 -7.08
N VAL A 52 -0.22 0.45 -6.63
CA VAL A 52 0.80 1.33 -7.22
C VAL A 52 1.97 1.40 -6.25
N ILE A 53 3.18 1.26 -6.77
CA ILE A 53 4.41 1.37 -5.96
C ILE A 53 5.08 2.69 -6.33
N LYS A 54 5.27 3.56 -5.35
CA LYS A 54 5.93 4.85 -5.50
C LYS A 54 7.31 4.84 -4.87
#